data_AF-A0A0G1QK48-F1
#
_entry.id   AF-A0A0G1QK48-F1
#
_cell.length_a   1.000
_cell.length_b   1.000
_cell.length_c   1.000
_cell.angle_alpha   90.00
_cell.angle_beta   90.00
_cell.angle_gamma   90.00
#
_symmetry.space_group_name_H-M   'P 1'
#
loop_
_entity.id
_entity.type
_entity.pdbx_description
1 polymer ?
#
loop_
_entity_poly.entity_id
_entity_poly.type
_entity_poly.pdbx_seq_one_letter_code
_entity_poly.pdbx_strand_id
1 'polypeptide(L)' 'MSKPSELPEPITLRQSIGPSFILLGLALGSGELIMWPYLVSQYGLGIIWGGLVGITFQYFLNTEI' A
#
# COMPACT_ATOMS: atom_id res chain seq x y z
N MET A 1 18.45 -36.17 -15.13
CA MET A 1 17.38 -36.00 -14.16
C MET A 1 17.75 -34.81 -13.26
N SER A 2 17.37 -33.59 -13.64
CA SER A 2 17.66 -32.38 -12.85
C SER A 2 16.75 -32.36 -11.62
N LYS A 3 17.36 -32.33 -10.42
CA LYS A 3 16.69 -32.20 -9.13
C LYS A 3 15.68 -31.03 -9.18
N PRO A 4 14.43 -31.19 -8.71
CA PRO A 4 13.51 -30.06 -8.61
C PRO A 4 14.13 -29.03 -7.67
N SER A 5 14.23 -27.78 -8.13
CA SER A 5 14.75 -26.66 -7.33
C SER A 5 13.90 -26.55 -6.07
N GLU A 6 14.49 -26.83 -4.90
CA GLU A 6 13.85 -26.62 -3.61
C GLU A 6 13.53 -25.13 -3.50
N LEU A 7 12.25 -24.79 -3.58
CA LEU A 7 11.79 -23.42 -3.37
C LEU A 7 12.07 -23.06 -1.91
N PRO A 8 12.50 -21.83 -1.62
CA PRO A 8 12.75 -21.40 -0.25
C PRO A 8 11.47 -21.56 0.60
N GLU A 9 11.64 -21.93 1.86
CA GLU A 9 10.52 -22.04 2.78
C GLU A 9 9.74 -20.72 2.85
N PRO A 10 8.39 -20.76 2.84
CA PRO A 10 7.59 -19.57 2.79
C PRO A 10 7.80 -18.73 4.05
N ILE A 11 8.07 -17.45 3.85
CA ILE A 11 8.17 -16.50 4.95
C ILE A 11 6.86 -16.48 5.73
N THR A 12 6.96 -16.44 7.06
CA THR A 12 5.77 -16.33 7.90
C THR A 12 5.14 -14.94 7.75
N LEU A 13 3.82 -14.83 7.98
CA LEU A 13 3.12 -13.54 7.93
C LEU A 13 3.77 -12.48 8.82
N ARG A 14 4.29 -12.87 9.99
CA ARG A 14 4.98 -11.96 10.92
C ARG A 14 6.27 -11.39 10.35
N GLN A 15 7.05 -12.22 9.64
CA GLN A 15 8.29 -11.80 8.99
C GLN A 15 8.02 -10.89 7.78
N SER A 16 6.82 -10.96 7.21
CA SER A 16 6.40 -10.14 6.07
C SER A 16 6.00 -8.71 6.44
N ILE A 17 5.58 -8.47 7.69
CA ILE A 17 5.08 -7.15 8.15
C ILE A 17 6.12 -6.05 7.96
N GLY A 18 7.39 -6.31 8.30
CA GLY A 18 8.47 -5.33 8.18
C GLY A 18 8.67 -4.86 6.72
N PRO A 19 8.95 -5.79 5.78
CA PRO A 19 9.03 -5.47 4.36
C PRO A 19 7.76 -4.80 3.81
N SER A 20 6.57 -5.25 4.20
CA SER A 20 5.31 -4.65 3.77
C SER A 20 5.16 -3.20 4.24
N PHE A 21 5.59 -2.86 5.45
CA PHE A 21 5.52 -1.49 5.96
C PHE A 21 6.46 -0.54 5.21
N ILE A 22 7.64 -1.03 4.83
CA ILE A 22 8.59 -0.28 3.99
C ILE A 22 7.97 -0.03 2.60
N LEU A 23 7.39 -1.07 1.99
CA LEU A 23 6.68 -0.95 0.71
C LEU A 23 5.50 0.03 0.77
N LEU A 24 4.71 0.00 1.85
CA LEU A 24 3.62 0.95 2.07
C LEU A 24 4.14 2.39 2.18
N GLY A 25 5.24 2.60 2.91
CA GLY A 25 5.87 3.92 3.03
C GLY A 25 6.46 4.42 1.70
N LEU A 26 6.95 3.54 0.85
CA LEU A 26 7.42 3.87 -0.50
C LEU A 26 6.26 4.12 -1.48
N ALA A 27 5.13 3.44 -1.28
CA ALA A 27 3.93 3.60 -2.09
C ALA A 27 3.21 4.92 -1.81
N LEU A 28 3.26 5.40 -0.56
CA LEU A 28 2.75 6.72 -0.17
C LEU A 28 3.62 7.84 -0.75
N GLY A 29 3.08 8.57 -1.72
CA GLY A 29 3.76 9.69 -2.36
C GLY A 29 3.83 10.93 -1.47
N SER A 30 4.79 11.82 -1.76
CA SER A 30 4.88 13.14 -1.10
C SER A 30 3.60 13.97 -1.24
N GLY A 31 2.86 13.77 -2.34
CA GLY A 31 1.56 14.38 -2.56
C GLY A 31 0.54 13.98 -1.50
N GLU A 32 0.45 12.70 -1.12
CA GLU A 32 -0.51 12.21 -0.13
C GLU A 32 -0.16 12.71 1.28
N LEU A 33 1.13 12.74 1.62
CA LEU A 33 1.59 13.21 2.93
C LEU A 33 1.28 14.70 3.19
N ILE A 34 1.23 15.53 2.14
CA ILE A 34 0.91 16.96 2.26
C ILE A 34 -0.58 17.22 2.04
N MET A 35 -1.19 16.51 1.10
CA MET A 35 -2.57 16.74 0.68
C MET A 35 -3.56 16.27 1.76
N TRP A 36 -3.31 15.14 2.44
CA TRP A 36 -4.20 14.66 3.51
C TRP A 36 -4.32 15.65 4.69
N PRO A 37 -3.22 16.15 5.30
CA PRO A 37 -3.32 17.17 6.35
C PRO A 37 -3.99 18.46 5.88
N TYR A 38 -3.72 18.88 4.63
CA TYR A 38 -4.35 20.06 4.05
C TYR A 38 -5.87 19.87 3.95
N LEU A 39 -6.34 18.77 3.37
CA LEU A 39 -7.77 18.55 3.23
C LEU A 39 -8.45 18.34 4.60
N VAL A 40 -7.82 17.62 5.54
CA VAL A 40 -8.38 17.41 6.88
C VAL A 40 -8.47 18.73 7.65
N SER A 41 -7.52 19.64 7.46
CA SER A 41 -7.56 20.99 8.04
C SER A 41 -8.74 21.81 7.51
N GLN A 42 -9.14 21.63 6.25
CA GLN A 42 -10.22 22.42 5.63
C GLN A 42 -11.60 21.78 5.76
N TYR A 43 -11.69 20.45 5.67
CA TYR A 43 -12.95 19.71 5.58
C TYR A 43 -13.21 18.80 6.79
N GLY A 44 -12.30 18.77 7.77
CA GLY A 44 -12.36 17.92 8.96
C GLY A 44 -12.02 16.46 8.69
N LEU A 45 -12.11 15.60 9.71
CA LEU A 45 -11.79 14.17 9.61
C LEU A 45 -12.79 13.36 8.76
N GLY A 46 -13.93 13.95 8.41
CA GLY A 46 -14.99 13.31 7.64
C GLY A 46 -14.60 12.91 6.22
N ILE A 47 -13.46 13.36 5.71
CA ILE A 47 -12.97 13.04 4.36
C ILE A 47 -12.01 11.85 4.30
N ILE A 48 -11.58 11.31 5.44
CA ILE A 48 -10.55 10.25 5.49
C ILE A 48 -10.96 9.00 4.71
N TRP A 49 -12.27 8.71 4.63
CA TRP A 49 -12.80 7.61 3.81
C TRP A 49 -12.51 7.79 2.31
N GLY A 50 -12.26 9.02 1.86
CA GLY A 50 -11.81 9.29 0.49
C GLY A 50 -10.49 8.60 0.17
N GLY A 51 -9.63 8.33 1.17
CA GLY A 51 -8.40 7.57 0.99
C GLY A 51 -8.68 6.11 0.67
N LEU A 52 -9.69 5.52 1.32
CA LEU A 52 -10.13 4.15 1.03
C LEU A 52 -10.66 4.04 -0.40
N VAL A 53 -11.43 5.05 -0.85
CA VAL A 53 -11.91 5.13 -2.24
C VAL A 53 -10.75 5.28 -3.21
N GLY A 54 -9.81 6.20 -2.94
CA GLY A 54 -8.64 6.45 -3.77
C GLY A 54 -7.78 5.20 -3.95
N ILE A 55 -7.47 4.50 -2.86
CA ILE A 55 -6.69 3.24 -2.90
C ILE A 55 -7.45 2.16 -3.68
N THR A 56 -8.77 2.08 -3.53
CA THR A 56 -9.60 1.13 -4.28
C THR A 56 -9.53 1.41 -5.78
N PHE A 57 -9.68 2.67 -6.20
CA PHE A 57 -9.52 3.05 -7.60
C PHE A 57 -8.11 2.80 -8.10
N GLN A 58 -7.08 3.08 -7.29
CA GLN A 58 -5.69 2.83 -7.65
C GLN A 58 -5.43 1.33 -7.88
N TYR A 59 -6.05 0.46 -7.08
CA TYR A 59 -6.02 -0.98 -7.30
C TYR A 59 -6.64 -1.36 -8.66
N PHE A 60 -7.85 -0.90 -8.95
CA PHE A 60 -8.51 -1.21 -10.24
C PHE A 60 -7.74 -0.66 -11.44
N LEU A 61 -7.33 0.62 -11.37
CA LEU A 61 -6.59 1.27 -12.44
C LEU A 61 -5.23 0.61 -12.69
N ASN A 62 -4.50 0.22 -11.64
CA ASN A 62 -3.22 -0.49 -11.79
C ASN A 62 -3.38 -1.95 -12.23
N THR A 63 -4.57 -2.54 -12.10
CA THR A 63 -4.85 -3.92 -12.52
C THR A 63 -5.28 -3.99 -13.99
N GLU A 64 -5.90 -2.93 -14.51
CA GLU A 64 -6.35 -2.82 -15.90
C GLU A 64 -5.24 -2.38 -16.88
N ILE A 65 -4.14 -1.82 -16.38
CA ILE A 65 -2.96 -1.41 -17.17
C ILE A 65 -1.95 -2.56 -17.22
#